data_AF-A0A926XIZ2-F1
#
_entry.id   AF-A0A926XIZ2-F1
#
_cell.length_a   1.000
_cell.length_b   1.000
_cell.length_c   1.000
_cell.angle_alpha   90.00
_cell.angle_beta   90.00
_cell.angle_gamma   90.00
#
_symmetry.space_group_name_H-M   'P 1'
#
loop_
_entity.id
_entity.type
_entity.pdbx_description
1 polymer ?
#
loop_
_entity_poly.entity_id
_entity_poly.type
_entity_poly.pdbx_seq_one_letter_code
_entity_poly.pdbx_strand_id
1 'polypeptide(L)'
;MEKSIIQLVDELPTDNITVKVLKALDYVVPSQWNNLVGFDNSIRSITGETDAKVIQKIRDRAVALYHDPQQNHQTAIKLYQTIDKADTAMAAAALANKVSEKISFLSFLGNITPKADVTQSIDLVLKIAIEIIAFCKLNGIPQPNPQEFANSLANNYKDASLTRMMALVCIDGILPLGPDFLNKIQGTISGADAGVLAQNPVFLAVQNFLPGNNPSDKLGFLTQGFNSVQGWMQNLVSKTGVTPQSISNSLGNFIQIADDNLDFVAAFLDQTTNYYEHTGVQSVARNLILKAHTLVKEEVTEEEQKLHQDVSSTVISDTYQYAVGQTVEVWDSEEEDWYQATLQKIKDNQYFVHYIGYGSSHDEWIDEDDIRIPNSGSSDDNGYTVGQKVKGWDDEEEDWYSATIEKIQGQQYFIHYIGYDSSYDKWVDLDEIC
;
A
#
# COMPACT_ATOMS: atom_id res chain seq x y z
N MET A 1 18.20 5.70 18.25
CA MET A 1 17.36 6.48 17.32
C MET A 1 16.08 5.69 17.10
N GLU A 2 14.93 6.35 17.11
CA GLU A 2 13.69 5.71 16.66
C GLU A 2 13.81 5.41 15.16
N LYS A 3 13.32 4.23 14.72
CA LYS A 3 13.39 3.84 13.31
C LYS A 3 12.44 4.71 12.49
N SER A 4 12.81 5.05 11.27
CA SER A 4 11.88 5.69 10.34
C SER A 4 10.81 4.70 9.88
N ILE A 5 9.66 5.21 9.40
CA ILE A 5 8.63 4.33 8.80
C ILE A 5 9.18 3.50 7.64
N ILE A 6 10.09 4.06 6.85
CA ILE A 6 10.75 3.33 5.76
C ILE A 6 11.52 2.13 6.31
N GLN A 7 12.38 2.35 7.31
CA GLN A 7 13.16 1.28 7.94
C GLN A 7 12.25 0.21 8.54
N LEU A 8 11.16 0.62 9.20
CA LEU A 8 10.20 -0.32 9.78
C LEU A 8 9.56 -1.22 8.72
N VAL A 9 9.20 -0.69 7.55
CA VAL A 9 8.58 -1.45 6.44
C VAL A 9 9.60 -2.29 5.66
N ASP A 10 10.80 -1.76 5.44
CA ASP A 10 11.89 -2.44 4.72
C ASP A 10 12.42 -3.64 5.53
N GLU A 11 12.42 -3.53 6.85
CA GLU A 11 12.88 -4.59 7.76
C GLU A 11 11.78 -5.61 8.11
N LEU A 12 10.55 -5.46 7.60
CA LEU A 12 9.51 -6.46 7.81
C LEU A 12 9.94 -7.82 7.21
N PRO A 13 9.73 -8.93 7.92
CA PRO A 13 10.09 -10.24 7.41
C PRO A 13 9.26 -10.61 6.17
N THR A 14 9.91 -11.11 5.13
CA THR A 14 9.24 -11.66 3.94
C THR A 14 8.82 -13.12 4.12
N ASP A 15 9.58 -13.87 4.94
CA ASP A 15 9.31 -15.26 5.31
C ASP A 15 9.76 -15.56 6.74
N ASN A 16 8.80 -15.62 7.67
CA ASN A 16 9.00 -16.08 9.05
C ASN A 16 7.72 -16.75 9.59
N ILE A 17 7.72 -17.15 10.86
CA ILE A 17 6.55 -17.79 11.49
C ILE A 17 5.32 -16.88 11.43
N THR A 18 5.47 -15.58 11.71
CA THR A 18 4.37 -14.61 11.63
C THR A 18 3.73 -14.60 10.24
N VAL A 19 4.55 -14.49 9.17
CA VAL A 19 4.06 -14.49 7.79
C VAL A 19 3.40 -15.83 7.42
N LYS A 20 3.99 -16.96 7.84
CA LYS A 20 3.43 -18.30 7.58
C LYS A 20 2.09 -18.50 8.27
N VAL A 21 1.97 -18.06 9.53
CA VAL A 21 0.73 -18.13 10.30
C VAL A 21 -0.35 -17.26 9.66
N LEU A 22 -0.03 -16.03 9.28
CA LEU A 22 -0.98 -15.14 8.60
C LEU A 22 -1.44 -15.73 7.24
N LYS A 23 -0.53 -16.33 6.46
CA LYS A 23 -0.88 -17.06 5.23
C LYS A 23 -1.74 -18.30 5.51
N ALA A 24 -1.46 -19.04 6.57
CA ALA A 24 -2.24 -20.20 6.97
C ALA A 24 -3.68 -19.81 7.39
N LEU A 25 -3.89 -18.59 7.89
CA LEU A 25 -5.21 -18.09 8.25
C LEU A 25 -5.97 -17.45 7.08
N ASP A 26 -5.41 -17.41 5.86
CA ASP A 26 -6.04 -16.76 4.70
C ASP A 26 -7.41 -17.37 4.35
N TYR A 27 -7.63 -18.66 4.62
CA TYR A 27 -8.94 -19.30 4.39
C TYR A 27 -10.10 -18.66 5.17
N VAL A 28 -9.82 -17.94 6.26
CA VAL A 28 -10.84 -17.27 7.09
C VAL A 28 -11.36 -16.02 6.38
N VAL A 29 -10.47 -15.24 5.75
CA VAL A 29 -10.86 -14.10 4.91
C VAL A 29 -9.99 -14.07 3.65
N PRO A 30 -10.37 -14.84 2.61
CA PRO A 30 -9.49 -15.10 1.47
C PRO A 30 -9.03 -13.86 0.72
N SER A 31 -7.78 -13.88 0.29
CA SER A 31 -7.16 -12.88 -0.60
C SER A 31 -7.21 -11.44 -0.06
N GLN A 32 -7.35 -11.26 1.25
CA GLN A 32 -7.36 -9.93 1.83
C GLN A 32 -5.96 -9.38 2.05
N TRP A 33 -4.94 -10.22 2.25
CA TRP A 33 -3.62 -9.75 2.66
C TRP A 33 -2.51 -10.25 1.77
N ASN A 34 -1.70 -9.29 1.32
CA ASN A 34 -0.38 -9.53 0.75
C ASN A 34 0.67 -9.02 1.72
N ASN A 35 1.76 -9.76 1.88
CA ASN A 35 2.88 -9.33 2.72
C ASN A 35 3.70 -8.24 2.01
N LEU A 36 3.19 -7.00 2.03
CA LEU A 36 3.90 -5.84 1.50
C LEU A 36 5.10 -5.51 2.39
N VAL A 37 6.28 -5.74 1.83
CA VAL A 37 7.59 -5.42 2.40
C VAL A 37 8.33 -4.54 1.40
N GLY A 38 9.13 -3.60 1.92
CA GLY A 38 9.76 -2.56 1.11
C GLY A 38 8.84 -1.36 0.91
N PHE A 39 9.28 -0.17 1.33
CA PHE A 39 8.43 1.03 1.32
C PHE A 39 8.03 1.43 -0.10
N ASP A 40 8.97 1.43 -1.05
CA ASP A 40 8.67 1.77 -2.45
C ASP A 40 7.79 0.72 -3.14
N ASN A 41 7.98 -0.56 -2.81
CA ASN A 41 7.09 -1.63 -3.27
C ASN A 41 5.67 -1.44 -2.72
N SER A 42 5.56 -1.01 -1.46
CA SER A 42 4.29 -0.67 -0.85
C SER A 42 3.63 0.53 -1.53
N ILE A 43 4.39 1.59 -1.88
CA ILE A 43 3.87 2.72 -2.66
C ILE A 43 3.27 2.22 -3.98
N ARG A 44 4.05 1.48 -4.78
CA ARG A 44 3.60 0.94 -6.07
C ARG A 44 2.32 0.11 -5.91
N SER A 45 2.30 -0.83 -4.98
CA SER A 45 1.15 -1.72 -4.78
C SER A 45 -0.10 -1.00 -4.27
N ILE A 46 0.05 0.06 -3.47
CA ILE A 46 -1.07 0.78 -2.86
C ILE A 46 -1.65 1.84 -3.80
N THR A 47 -0.80 2.50 -4.57
CA THR A 47 -1.15 3.70 -5.34
C THR A 47 -1.27 3.45 -6.84
N GLY A 48 -0.60 2.41 -7.37
CA GLY A 48 -0.44 2.16 -8.79
C GLY A 48 0.64 3.02 -9.47
N GLU A 49 1.32 3.91 -8.73
CA GLU A 49 2.35 4.79 -9.28
C GLU A 49 3.58 3.99 -9.73
N THR A 50 4.08 4.28 -10.94
CA THR A 50 5.27 3.66 -11.52
C THR A 50 6.41 4.66 -11.72
N ASP A 51 6.11 5.96 -11.79
CA ASP A 51 7.10 7.01 -11.97
C ASP A 51 8.01 7.14 -10.74
N ALA A 52 9.32 7.03 -10.96
CA ALA A 52 10.32 7.03 -9.89
C ALA A 52 10.40 8.37 -9.13
N LYS A 53 10.19 9.51 -9.81
CA LYS A 53 10.20 10.83 -9.17
C LYS A 53 8.95 11.03 -8.32
N VAL A 54 7.78 10.58 -8.79
CA VAL A 54 6.52 10.63 -8.01
C VAL A 54 6.62 9.71 -6.80
N ILE A 55 7.12 8.48 -6.96
CA ILE A 55 7.36 7.55 -5.84
C ILE A 55 8.30 8.20 -4.81
N GLN A 56 9.37 8.85 -5.24
CA GLN A 56 10.29 9.56 -4.34
C GLN A 56 9.60 10.73 -3.61
N LYS A 57 8.78 11.54 -4.30
CA LYS A 57 7.98 12.61 -3.66
C LYS A 57 7.03 12.04 -2.59
N ILE A 58 6.35 10.94 -2.88
CA ILE A 58 5.45 10.25 -1.93
C ILE A 58 6.25 9.75 -0.73
N ARG A 59 7.42 9.14 -0.97
CA ARG A 59 8.33 8.65 0.08
C ARG A 59 8.75 9.77 1.02
N ASP A 60 9.22 10.89 0.47
CA ASP A 60 9.68 12.04 1.27
C ASP A 60 8.52 12.68 2.05
N ARG A 61 7.34 12.81 1.43
CA ARG A 61 6.14 13.32 2.11
C ARG A 61 5.66 12.38 3.21
N ALA A 62 5.70 11.07 3.00
CA ALA A 62 5.34 10.09 4.02
C ALA A 62 6.30 10.14 5.23
N VAL A 63 7.60 10.35 5.00
CA VAL A 63 8.58 10.56 6.07
C VAL A 63 8.27 11.84 6.85
N ALA A 64 7.95 12.94 6.17
CA ALA A 64 7.58 14.19 6.82
C ALA A 64 6.32 14.02 7.68
N LEU A 65 5.27 13.40 7.15
CA LEU A 65 4.03 13.10 7.87
C LEU A 65 4.27 12.19 9.08
N TYR A 66 5.16 11.21 8.97
CA TYR A 66 5.49 10.31 10.08
C TYR A 66 6.12 11.03 11.27
N HIS A 67 6.95 12.04 11.01
CA HIS A 67 7.60 12.85 12.04
C HIS A 67 6.76 14.04 12.51
N ASP A 68 5.60 14.28 11.90
CA ASP A 68 4.70 15.35 12.34
C ASP A 68 4.01 14.93 13.65
N PRO A 69 4.29 15.62 14.78
CA PRO A 69 3.70 15.29 16.07
C PRO A 69 2.17 15.44 16.09
N GLN A 70 1.58 16.20 15.16
CA GLN A 70 0.12 16.35 15.05
C GLN A 70 -0.54 15.09 14.46
N GLN A 71 0.18 14.29 13.67
CA GLN A 71 -0.38 13.18 12.89
C GLN A 71 -0.40 11.83 13.63
N ASN A 72 0.19 11.74 14.82
CA ASN A 72 0.13 10.60 15.75
C ASN A 72 0.63 9.23 15.20
N HIS A 73 1.22 9.15 14.01
CA HIS A 73 1.67 7.87 13.41
C HIS A 73 2.74 7.15 14.23
N GLN A 74 3.73 7.88 14.76
CA GLN A 74 4.74 7.31 15.67
C GLN A 74 4.10 6.71 16.92
N THR A 75 3.04 7.33 17.45
CA THR A 75 2.32 6.78 18.60
C THR A 75 1.59 5.50 18.23
N ALA A 76 0.97 5.41 17.04
CA ALA A 76 0.35 4.18 16.55
C ALA A 76 1.36 3.04 16.40
N ILE A 77 2.54 3.30 15.83
CA ILE A 77 3.64 2.32 15.79
C ILE A 77 4.01 1.87 17.21
N LYS A 78 4.25 2.82 18.12
CA LYS A 78 4.63 2.51 19.50
C LYS A 78 3.59 1.63 20.20
N LEU A 79 2.31 1.87 19.97
CA LEU A 79 1.22 1.07 20.49
C LEU A 79 1.31 -0.39 20.01
N TYR A 80 1.41 -0.61 18.69
CA TYR A 80 1.53 -1.95 18.11
C TYR A 80 2.78 -2.68 18.57
N GLN A 81 3.91 -1.98 18.70
CA GLN A 81 5.15 -2.58 19.22
C GLN A 81 5.08 -2.89 20.72
N THR A 82 4.40 -2.05 21.51
CA THR A 82 4.35 -2.21 22.97
C THR A 82 3.45 -3.38 23.36
N ILE A 83 2.28 -3.51 22.74
CA ILE A 83 1.34 -4.59 23.06
C ILE A 83 1.95 -5.96 22.73
N ASP A 84 2.62 -6.07 21.58
CA ASP A 84 3.23 -7.30 21.09
C ASP A 84 4.53 -7.68 21.85
N LYS A 85 5.35 -6.69 22.23
CA LYS A 85 6.56 -6.94 23.07
C LYS A 85 6.24 -7.31 24.51
N ALA A 86 5.14 -6.78 25.05
CA ALA A 86 4.70 -7.14 26.39
C ALA A 86 4.25 -8.61 26.45
N ASP A 87 3.71 -9.14 25.35
CA ASP A 87 3.36 -10.56 25.20
C ASP A 87 4.60 -11.46 25.08
N THR A 88 5.67 -11.01 24.41
CA THR A 88 6.82 -11.84 24.00
C THR A 88 8.06 -11.74 24.91
N ALA A 89 8.04 -10.90 25.95
CA ALA A 89 9.21 -10.58 26.81
C ALA A 89 9.88 -11.78 27.52
N MET A 90 9.28 -12.97 27.51
CA MET A 90 9.87 -14.19 28.07
C MET A 90 10.61 -15.08 27.04
N ALA A 91 10.40 -14.90 25.73
CA ALA A 91 10.88 -15.82 24.69
C ALA A 91 12.15 -15.36 23.94
N ALA A 92 12.45 -14.04 23.92
CA ALA A 92 13.55 -13.48 23.12
C ALA A 92 14.94 -14.04 23.50
N ALA A 93 15.16 -14.38 24.78
CA ALA A 93 16.40 -14.99 25.24
C ALA A 93 16.61 -16.42 24.70
N ALA A 94 15.54 -17.16 24.42
CA ALA A 94 15.60 -18.51 23.86
C ALA A 94 15.85 -18.52 22.35
N LEU A 95 15.44 -17.47 21.64
CA LEU A 95 15.59 -17.33 20.19
C LEU A 95 16.92 -16.70 19.75
N ALA A 96 17.57 -15.91 20.62
CA ALA A 96 18.86 -15.25 20.33
C ALA A 96 20.00 -16.23 19.96
N ASN A 97 19.89 -17.51 20.36
CA ASN A 97 20.89 -18.55 20.08
C ASN A 97 20.70 -19.31 18.76
N LYS A 98 19.70 -18.97 17.91
CA LYS A 98 19.32 -19.79 16.74
C LYS A 98 19.49 -19.15 15.36
N VAL A 99 20.43 -18.21 15.20
CA VAL A 99 20.82 -17.71 13.86
C VAL A 99 21.81 -18.65 13.15
N SER A 100 22.25 -19.73 13.80
CA SER A 100 23.14 -20.73 13.20
C SER A 100 22.67 -22.15 13.50
N GLU A 101 22.53 -22.94 12.43
CA GLU A 101 22.28 -24.39 12.38
C GLU A 101 20.85 -24.93 12.50
N LYS A 102 20.63 -26.03 11.76
CA LYS A 102 19.44 -26.88 11.66
C LYS A 102 19.08 -27.54 13.01
N ILE A 103 18.84 -26.76 14.04
CA ILE A 103 18.36 -27.26 15.33
C ILE A 103 16.85 -27.44 15.22
N SER A 104 16.38 -28.68 15.42
CA SER A 104 14.96 -29.00 15.49
C SER A 104 14.24 -27.97 16.36
N PHE A 105 13.35 -27.23 15.71
CA PHE A 105 12.48 -26.23 16.30
C PHE A 105 11.81 -26.77 17.56
N LEU A 106 11.53 -28.06 17.64
CA LEU A 106 10.81 -28.72 18.73
C LEU A 106 11.51 -28.69 20.11
N SER A 107 12.78 -28.29 20.21
CA SER A 107 13.53 -28.25 21.48
C SER A 107 13.11 -27.16 22.48
N PHE A 108 12.49 -26.06 22.04
CA PHE A 108 12.00 -25.01 22.96
C PHE A 108 10.57 -25.28 23.45
N LEU A 109 9.84 -26.21 22.82
CA LEU A 109 8.44 -26.53 23.18
C LEU A 109 8.31 -27.22 24.54
N GLY A 110 9.38 -27.85 25.05
CA GLY A 110 9.38 -28.57 26.33
C GLY A 110 9.12 -27.69 27.57
N ASN A 111 9.20 -26.37 27.43
CA ASN A 111 8.98 -25.40 28.53
C ASN A 111 7.81 -24.42 28.27
N ILE A 112 7.00 -24.65 27.24
CA ILE A 112 5.86 -23.76 26.94
C ILE A 112 4.69 -24.11 27.87
N THR A 113 4.31 -23.15 28.71
CA THR A 113 3.18 -23.29 29.62
C THR A 113 1.96 -22.57 29.03
N PRO A 114 0.82 -23.25 28.82
CA PRO A 114 -0.42 -22.59 28.45
C PRO A 114 -0.77 -21.43 29.39
N LYS A 115 -1.15 -20.28 28.83
CA LYS A 115 -1.65 -19.13 29.60
C LYS A 115 -3.06 -19.47 30.14
N ALA A 116 -3.35 -19.06 31.37
CA ALA A 116 -4.68 -19.20 31.96
C ALA A 116 -5.75 -18.39 31.19
N ASP A 117 -6.98 -18.90 31.08
CA ASP A 117 -8.10 -18.25 30.35
C ASP A 117 -8.30 -16.77 30.74
N VAL A 118 -8.12 -16.43 32.02
CA VAL A 118 -8.23 -15.05 32.52
C VAL A 118 -7.15 -14.15 31.90
N THR A 119 -5.91 -14.64 31.81
CA THR A 119 -4.80 -13.87 31.21
C THR A 119 -5.06 -13.65 29.73
N GLN A 120 -5.44 -14.70 29.01
CA GLN A 120 -5.72 -14.62 27.56
C GLN A 120 -6.90 -13.70 27.25
N SER A 121 -7.95 -13.76 28.07
CA SER A 121 -9.10 -12.87 27.93
C SER A 121 -8.71 -11.40 28.13
N ILE A 122 -7.84 -11.11 29.10
CA ILE A 122 -7.33 -9.75 29.33
C ILE A 122 -6.43 -9.30 28.16
N ASP A 123 -5.50 -10.14 27.71
CA ASP A 123 -4.57 -9.84 26.60
C ASP A 123 -5.34 -9.49 25.31
N LEU A 124 -6.35 -10.29 24.93
CA LEU A 124 -7.20 -10.02 23.77
C LEU A 124 -7.94 -8.69 23.90
N VAL A 125 -8.53 -8.40 25.06
CA VAL A 125 -9.29 -7.16 25.28
C VAL A 125 -8.36 -5.94 25.27
N LEU A 126 -7.12 -6.08 25.76
CA LEU A 126 -6.10 -5.05 25.65
C LEU A 126 -5.73 -4.80 24.19
N LYS A 127 -5.54 -5.84 23.38
CA LYS A 127 -5.30 -5.70 21.93
C LYS A 127 -6.44 -4.93 21.25
N ILE A 128 -7.71 -5.26 21.53
CA ILE A 128 -8.86 -4.49 21.00
C ILE A 128 -8.80 -3.01 21.41
N ALA A 129 -8.52 -2.73 22.68
CA ALA A 129 -8.41 -1.36 23.17
C ALA A 129 -7.29 -0.58 22.49
N ILE A 130 -6.16 -1.23 22.25
CA ILE A 130 -5.03 -0.66 21.51
C ILE A 130 -5.40 -0.41 20.04
N GLU A 131 -6.11 -1.32 19.38
CA GLU A 131 -6.61 -1.09 18.02
C GLU A 131 -7.52 0.13 17.95
N ILE A 132 -8.46 0.28 18.90
CA ILE A 132 -9.34 1.44 18.97
C ILE A 132 -8.53 2.73 19.07
N ILE A 133 -7.53 2.77 19.96
CA ILE A 133 -6.69 3.96 20.15
C ILE A 133 -5.85 4.25 18.90
N ALA A 134 -5.24 3.22 18.30
CA ALA A 134 -4.44 3.37 17.10
C ALA A 134 -5.29 3.81 15.90
N PHE A 135 -6.48 3.24 15.74
CA PHE A 135 -7.48 3.65 14.76
C PHE A 135 -7.84 5.13 14.90
N CYS A 136 -8.21 5.57 16.11
CA CYS A 136 -8.57 6.97 16.34
C CYS A 136 -7.42 7.91 16.01
N LYS A 137 -6.20 7.56 16.43
CA LYS A 137 -4.99 8.34 16.12
C LYS A 137 -4.73 8.47 14.62
N LEU A 138 -4.79 7.37 13.87
CA LEU A 138 -4.52 7.37 12.43
C LEU A 138 -5.57 8.13 11.62
N ASN A 139 -6.79 8.24 12.15
CA ASN A 139 -7.91 8.93 11.52
C ASN A 139 -8.19 10.33 12.09
N GLY A 140 -7.30 10.85 12.96
CA GLY A 140 -7.45 12.20 13.52
C GLY A 140 -8.64 12.36 14.47
N ILE A 141 -9.16 11.26 15.02
CA ILE A 141 -10.26 11.27 16.00
C ILE A 141 -9.67 11.65 17.36
N PRO A 142 -10.08 12.79 17.98
CA PRO A 142 -9.39 13.36 19.13
C PRO A 142 -9.36 12.49 20.39
N GLN A 143 -10.35 11.61 20.55
CA GLN A 143 -10.50 10.74 21.72
C GLN A 143 -10.83 9.31 21.29
N PRO A 144 -10.34 8.27 22.00
CA PRO A 144 -10.68 6.88 21.70
C PRO A 144 -12.19 6.66 21.64
N ASN A 145 -12.68 6.14 20.52
CA ASN A 145 -14.11 5.97 20.24
C ASN A 145 -14.41 4.54 19.78
N PRO A 146 -14.84 3.65 20.69
CA PRO A 146 -15.15 2.26 20.37
C PRO A 146 -16.25 2.08 19.31
N GLN A 147 -17.21 3.00 19.22
CA GLN A 147 -18.33 2.89 18.28
C GLN A 147 -17.92 3.27 16.86
N GLU A 148 -17.14 4.34 16.69
CA GLU A 148 -16.58 4.68 15.38
C GLU A 148 -15.61 3.62 14.89
N PHE A 149 -14.80 3.05 15.78
CA PHE A 149 -13.96 1.91 15.45
C PHE A 149 -14.80 0.72 14.97
N ALA A 150 -15.85 0.33 15.71
CA ALA A 150 -16.71 -0.79 15.33
C ALA A 150 -17.37 -0.57 13.95
N ASN A 151 -17.82 0.66 13.67
CA ASN A 151 -18.37 1.03 12.37
C ASN A 151 -17.31 0.90 11.25
N SER A 152 -16.09 1.35 11.50
CA SER A 152 -15.00 1.24 10.53
C SER A 152 -14.56 -0.21 10.33
N LEU A 153 -14.49 -1.01 11.40
CA LEU A 153 -14.16 -2.43 11.35
C LEU A 153 -15.15 -3.22 10.49
N ALA A 154 -16.43 -2.88 10.55
CA ALA A 154 -17.45 -3.52 9.73
C ALA A 154 -17.39 -3.13 8.24
N ASN A 155 -16.99 -1.89 7.92
CA ASN A 155 -17.22 -1.31 6.59
C ASN A 155 -15.96 -0.91 5.81
N ASN A 156 -14.84 -0.70 6.49
CA ASN A 156 -13.66 -0.06 5.92
C ASN A 156 -12.35 -0.79 6.21
N TYR A 157 -12.31 -1.70 7.19
CA TYR A 157 -11.13 -2.52 7.45
C TYR A 157 -10.89 -3.47 6.28
N LYS A 158 -9.64 -3.47 5.80
CA LYS A 158 -9.15 -4.32 4.71
C LYS A 158 -7.65 -4.54 4.88
N ASP A 159 -7.06 -5.32 3.99
CA ASP A 159 -5.62 -5.55 3.93
C ASP A 159 -5.05 -6.00 5.29
N ALA A 160 -3.87 -5.50 5.65
CA ALA A 160 -3.21 -5.80 6.92
C ALA A 160 -4.08 -5.51 8.17
N SER A 161 -4.92 -4.47 8.15
CA SER A 161 -5.78 -4.13 9.30
C SER A 161 -6.87 -5.17 9.53
N LEU A 162 -7.53 -5.65 8.46
CA LEU A 162 -8.55 -6.69 8.58
C LEU A 162 -7.92 -8.03 8.99
N THR A 163 -6.78 -8.36 8.38
CA THR A 163 -6.03 -9.59 8.72
C THR A 163 -5.52 -9.58 10.15
N ARG A 164 -5.11 -8.42 10.71
CA ARG A 164 -4.79 -8.29 12.14
C ARG A 164 -5.95 -8.67 13.03
N MET A 165 -7.14 -8.14 12.74
CA MET A 165 -8.34 -8.40 13.54
C MET A 165 -8.84 -9.83 13.40
N MET A 166 -8.72 -10.42 12.21
CA MET A 166 -8.99 -11.85 12.02
C MET A 166 -8.00 -12.71 12.80
N ALA A 167 -6.70 -12.42 12.72
CA ALA A 167 -5.66 -13.15 13.44
C ALA A 167 -5.87 -13.05 14.95
N LEU A 168 -6.29 -11.90 15.47
CA LEU A 168 -6.67 -11.72 16.88
C LEU A 168 -7.80 -12.67 17.29
N VAL A 169 -8.87 -12.75 16.50
CA VAL A 169 -9.99 -13.68 16.77
C VAL A 169 -9.52 -15.14 16.74
N CYS A 170 -8.69 -15.51 15.77
CA CYS A 170 -8.23 -16.89 15.62
C CYS A 170 -7.21 -17.29 16.70
N ILE A 171 -6.17 -16.48 16.91
CA ILE A 171 -4.98 -16.82 17.71
C ILE A 171 -5.19 -16.50 19.18
N ASP A 172 -5.77 -15.35 19.53
CA ASP A 172 -5.97 -14.93 20.93
C ASP A 172 -7.37 -15.27 21.46
N GLY A 173 -8.32 -15.55 20.56
CA GLY A 173 -9.70 -15.88 20.91
C GLY A 173 -9.96 -17.39 20.83
N ILE A 174 -10.25 -17.87 19.63
CA ILE A 174 -10.81 -19.20 19.38
C ILE A 174 -9.84 -20.31 19.77
N LEU A 175 -8.59 -20.22 19.34
CA LEU A 175 -7.62 -21.29 19.58
C LEU A 175 -7.39 -21.54 21.08
N PRO A 176 -7.14 -20.52 21.93
CA PRO A 176 -6.92 -20.74 23.36
C PRO A 176 -8.18 -20.86 24.21
N LEU A 177 -9.24 -20.10 23.91
CA LEU A 177 -10.43 -20.04 24.76
C LEU A 177 -11.53 -20.97 24.26
N GLY A 178 -11.37 -21.54 23.07
CA GLY A 178 -12.34 -22.42 22.44
C GLY A 178 -13.47 -21.67 21.72
N PRO A 179 -14.47 -22.40 21.18
CA PRO A 179 -15.55 -21.81 20.39
C PRO A 179 -16.44 -20.85 21.17
N ASP A 180 -16.43 -20.91 22.50
CA ASP A 180 -17.21 -20.06 23.41
C ASP A 180 -16.42 -18.85 23.94
N PHE A 181 -15.32 -18.48 23.28
CA PHE A 181 -14.40 -17.43 23.73
C PHE A 181 -15.09 -16.11 24.08
N LEU A 182 -16.10 -15.70 23.31
CA LEU A 182 -16.85 -14.46 23.55
C LEU A 182 -17.50 -14.43 24.94
N ASN A 183 -18.17 -15.52 25.33
CA ASN A 183 -18.82 -15.62 26.63
C ASN A 183 -17.80 -15.73 27.76
N LYS A 184 -16.69 -16.45 27.55
CA LYS A 184 -15.58 -16.54 28.52
C LYS A 184 -14.96 -15.16 28.79
N ILE A 185 -14.69 -14.39 27.73
CA ILE A 185 -14.13 -13.05 27.86
C ILE A 185 -15.15 -12.14 28.56
N GLN A 186 -16.44 -12.19 28.17
CA GLN A 186 -17.49 -11.41 28.81
C GLN A 186 -17.58 -11.71 30.32
N GLY A 187 -17.57 -12.98 30.70
CA GLY A 187 -17.57 -13.41 32.10
C GLY A 187 -16.34 -12.91 32.85
N THR A 188 -15.17 -13.00 32.22
CA THR A 188 -13.91 -12.53 32.80
C THR A 188 -13.93 -11.03 33.04
N ILE A 189 -14.26 -10.20 32.04
CA ILE A 189 -14.22 -8.74 32.20
C ILE A 189 -15.36 -8.19 33.08
N SER A 190 -16.52 -8.85 33.10
CA SER A 190 -17.66 -8.43 33.94
C SER A 190 -17.45 -8.78 35.42
N GLY A 191 -16.70 -9.86 35.69
CA GLY A 191 -16.36 -10.31 37.03
C GLY A 191 -14.96 -9.87 37.50
N ALA A 192 -14.17 -9.22 36.63
CA ALA A 192 -12.81 -8.80 36.96
C ALA A 192 -12.85 -7.65 37.99
N ASP A 193 -12.14 -7.85 39.09
CA ASP A 193 -11.66 -6.72 39.89
C ASP A 193 -10.53 -6.02 39.13
N ALA A 194 -10.51 -4.70 39.18
CA ALA A 194 -9.44 -3.88 38.64
C ALA A 194 -8.05 -4.26 39.23
N GLY A 195 -8.02 -4.92 40.40
CA GLY A 195 -6.81 -5.51 40.97
C GLY A 195 -6.18 -6.65 40.14
N VAL A 196 -6.97 -7.45 39.42
CA VAL A 196 -6.45 -8.52 38.53
C VAL A 196 -5.82 -7.90 37.29
N LEU A 197 -6.46 -6.86 36.74
CA LEU A 197 -5.94 -6.10 35.60
C LEU A 197 -4.59 -5.46 35.93
N ALA A 198 -4.45 -4.89 37.13
CA ALA A 198 -3.22 -4.24 37.57
C ALA A 198 -2.01 -5.19 37.73
N GLN A 199 -2.24 -6.51 37.77
CA GLN A 199 -1.18 -7.53 37.82
C GLN A 199 -0.80 -8.06 36.44
N ASN A 200 -1.60 -7.78 35.41
CA ASN A 200 -1.31 -8.23 34.05
C ASN A 200 -0.15 -7.41 33.45
N PRO A 201 0.94 -8.05 32.99
CA PRO A 201 2.13 -7.36 32.50
C PRO A 201 1.87 -6.54 31.23
N VAL A 202 0.96 -7.02 30.37
CA VAL A 202 0.54 -6.33 29.15
C VAL A 202 -0.21 -5.05 29.49
N PHE A 203 -1.14 -5.11 30.45
CA PHE A 203 -1.81 -3.93 30.99
C PHE A 203 -0.80 -2.94 31.55
N LEU A 204 0.15 -3.38 32.37
CA LEU A 204 1.17 -2.50 32.95
C LEU A 204 2.00 -1.78 31.89
N ALA A 205 2.29 -2.44 30.77
CA ALA A 205 3.05 -1.87 29.66
C ALA A 205 2.25 -0.80 28.87
N VAL A 206 0.93 -1.01 28.70
CA VAL A 206 0.09 -0.12 27.88
C VAL A 206 -0.80 0.83 28.67
N GLN A 207 -0.88 0.72 29.99
CA GLN A 207 -1.82 1.48 30.82
C GLN A 207 -1.75 2.99 30.64
N ASN A 208 -0.60 3.55 30.25
CA ASN A 208 -0.43 4.99 30.03
C ASN A 208 -1.09 5.49 28.73
N PHE A 209 -1.44 4.58 27.83
CA PHE A 209 -2.19 4.89 26.61
C PHE A 209 -3.69 4.73 26.78
N LEU A 210 -4.13 3.96 27.78
CA LEU A 210 -5.55 3.71 28.04
C LEU A 210 -6.20 4.96 28.66
N PRO A 211 -7.39 5.36 28.21
CA PRO A 211 -8.12 6.46 28.81
C PRO A 211 -8.58 6.11 30.23
N GLY A 212 -8.67 7.12 31.09
CA GLY A 212 -9.06 6.98 32.49
C GLY A 212 -7.90 7.20 33.47
N ASN A 213 -8.24 7.62 34.70
CA ASN A 213 -7.25 8.02 35.70
C ASN A 213 -6.89 6.90 36.67
N ASN A 214 -7.74 5.87 36.77
CA ASN A 214 -7.58 4.75 37.67
C ASN A 214 -7.85 3.41 36.95
N PRO A 215 -7.44 2.26 37.54
CA PRO A 215 -7.67 0.95 36.95
C PRO A 215 -9.14 0.63 36.63
N SER A 216 -10.10 1.13 37.40
CA SER A 216 -11.53 0.92 37.16
C SER A 216 -12.02 1.67 35.92
N ASP A 217 -11.60 2.92 35.72
CA ASP A 217 -11.92 3.68 34.50
C ASP A 217 -11.37 2.96 33.25
N LYS A 218 -10.13 2.47 33.35
CA LYS A 218 -9.47 1.74 32.26
C LYS A 218 -10.18 0.43 31.96
N LEU A 219 -10.55 -0.34 32.98
CA LEU A 219 -11.37 -1.54 32.83
C LEU A 219 -12.72 -1.21 32.16
N GLY A 220 -13.35 -0.09 32.53
CA GLY A 220 -14.56 0.39 31.88
C GLY A 220 -14.38 0.64 30.37
N PHE A 221 -13.26 1.23 29.97
CA PHE A 221 -12.92 1.41 28.55
C PHE A 221 -12.67 0.07 27.84
N LEU A 222 -11.93 -0.85 28.48
CA LEU A 222 -11.70 -2.20 27.98
C LEU A 222 -13.02 -2.95 27.71
N THR A 223 -13.95 -2.89 28.66
CA THR A 223 -15.29 -3.51 28.52
C THR A 223 -16.09 -2.87 27.39
N GLN A 224 -16.10 -1.54 27.29
CA GLN A 224 -16.79 -0.85 26.19
C GLN A 224 -16.20 -1.20 24.82
N GLY A 225 -14.87 -1.27 24.74
CA GLY A 225 -14.14 -1.66 23.52
C GLY A 225 -14.49 -3.07 23.05
N PHE A 226 -14.47 -4.04 23.96
CA PHE A 226 -14.86 -5.41 23.63
C PHE A 226 -16.32 -5.51 23.19
N ASN A 227 -17.24 -4.92 23.96
CA ASN A 227 -18.67 -4.96 23.67
C ASN A 227 -19.01 -4.36 22.28
N SER A 228 -18.28 -3.31 21.84
CA SER A 228 -18.56 -2.68 20.55
C SER A 228 -18.21 -3.57 19.35
N VAL A 229 -17.30 -4.54 19.50
CA VAL A 229 -16.85 -5.41 18.41
C VAL A 229 -17.28 -6.88 18.53
N GLN A 230 -17.93 -7.26 19.62
CA GLN A 230 -18.49 -8.62 19.81
C GLN A 230 -19.34 -9.07 18.62
N GLY A 231 -20.24 -8.21 18.14
CA GLY A 231 -21.11 -8.54 17.01
C GLY A 231 -20.33 -8.83 15.71
N TRP A 232 -19.23 -8.10 15.48
CA TRP A 232 -18.35 -8.33 14.34
C TRP A 232 -17.61 -9.66 14.46
N MET A 233 -17.04 -9.96 15.63
CA MET A 233 -16.34 -11.24 15.88
C MET A 233 -17.30 -12.44 15.76
N GLN A 234 -18.51 -12.32 16.31
CA GLN A 234 -19.53 -13.36 16.18
C GLN A 234 -19.91 -13.60 14.71
N ASN A 235 -20.08 -12.54 13.93
CA ASN A 235 -20.39 -12.65 12.50
C ASN A 235 -19.25 -13.33 11.75
N LEU A 236 -18.00 -12.93 12.00
CA LEU A 236 -16.82 -13.56 11.40
C LEU A 236 -16.83 -15.07 11.65
N VAL A 237 -17.01 -15.51 12.89
CA VAL A 237 -17.06 -16.94 13.25
C VAL A 237 -18.22 -17.64 12.58
N SER A 238 -19.43 -17.08 12.64
CA SER A 238 -20.61 -17.68 12.01
C SER A 238 -20.51 -17.79 10.49
N LYS A 239 -19.89 -16.81 9.83
CA LYS A 239 -19.73 -16.77 8.36
C LYS A 239 -18.68 -17.77 7.87
N THR A 240 -17.61 -17.93 8.63
CA THR A 240 -16.42 -18.70 8.21
C THR A 240 -16.43 -20.13 8.71
N GLY A 241 -17.16 -20.41 9.81
CA GLY A 241 -17.15 -21.71 10.46
C GLY A 241 -15.78 -22.05 11.08
N VAL A 242 -14.93 -21.05 11.34
CA VAL A 242 -13.60 -21.25 11.93
C VAL A 242 -13.70 -21.90 13.31
N THR A 243 -12.83 -22.88 13.57
CA THR A 243 -12.75 -23.66 14.81
C THR A 243 -11.30 -23.80 15.26
N PRO A 244 -11.04 -24.17 16.53
CA PRO A 244 -9.68 -24.46 16.97
C PRO A 244 -8.98 -25.52 16.11
N GLN A 245 -9.72 -26.56 15.71
CA GLN A 245 -9.22 -27.64 14.85
C GLN A 245 -8.91 -27.15 13.43
N SER A 246 -9.78 -26.32 12.82
CA SER A 246 -9.50 -25.80 11.48
C SER A 246 -8.26 -24.89 11.47
N ILE A 247 -8.05 -24.11 12.53
CA ILE A 247 -6.83 -23.30 12.71
C ILE A 247 -5.60 -24.22 12.82
N SER A 248 -5.62 -25.18 13.73
CA SER A 248 -4.50 -26.12 13.92
C SER A 248 -4.16 -26.91 12.65
N ASN A 249 -5.18 -27.41 11.94
CA ASN A 249 -5.00 -28.14 10.69
C ASN A 249 -4.36 -27.25 9.61
N SER A 250 -4.78 -25.99 9.50
CA SER A 250 -4.19 -25.07 8.54
C SER A 250 -2.72 -24.77 8.85
N LEU A 251 -2.39 -24.64 10.15
CA LEU A 251 -1.02 -24.42 10.63
C LEU A 251 -0.12 -25.64 10.43
N GLY A 252 -0.66 -26.86 10.52
CA GLY A 252 0.06 -28.12 10.30
C GLY A 252 0.74 -28.20 8.92
N ASN A 253 0.23 -27.46 7.92
CA ASN A 253 0.85 -27.36 6.60
C ASN A 253 2.19 -26.60 6.61
N PHE A 254 2.45 -25.78 7.63
CA PHE A 254 3.62 -24.91 7.73
C PHE A 254 4.51 -25.24 8.93
N ILE A 255 3.96 -25.85 9.97
CA ILE A 255 4.61 -26.11 11.26
C ILE A 255 4.27 -27.54 11.69
N GLN A 256 5.28 -28.39 11.85
CA GLN A 256 5.09 -29.72 12.45
C GLN A 256 4.80 -29.54 13.94
N ILE A 257 3.53 -29.59 14.29
CA ILE A 257 3.03 -29.47 15.67
C ILE A 257 2.80 -30.90 16.20
N ALA A 258 3.13 -31.16 17.47
CA ALA A 258 2.82 -32.45 18.09
C ALA A 258 1.30 -32.59 18.27
N ASP A 259 0.74 -33.73 17.84
CA ASP A 259 -0.64 -33.84 17.36
C ASP A 259 -1.79 -33.59 18.35
N ASP A 260 -1.57 -33.44 19.66
CA ASP A 260 -2.69 -33.60 20.60
C ASP A 260 -2.87 -32.48 21.64
N ASN A 261 -2.35 -31.28 21.44
CA ASN A 261 -2.63 -30.20 22.39
C ASN A 261 -2.70 -28.78 21.81
N LEU A 262 -3.94 -28.34 21.52
CA LEU A 262 -4.28 -26.99 21.04
C LEU A 262 -3.78 -25.88 21.98
N ASP A 263 -3.70 -26.13 23.29
CA ASP A 263 -3.20 -25.14 24.25
C ASP A 263 -1.70 -24.87 24.05
N PHE A 264 -0.92 -25.88 23.64
CA PHE A 264 0.48 -25.69 23.26
C PHE A 264 0.60 -24.96 21.93
N VAL A 265 -0.33 -25.18 20.98
CA VAL A 265 -0.36 -24.42 19.72
C VAL A 265 -0.62 -22.94 20.00
N ALA A 266 -1.60 -22.63 20.84
CA ALA A 266 -1.90 -21.25 21.22
C ALA A 266 -0.69 -20.57 21.87
N ALA A 267 -0.09 -21.21 22.88
CA ALA A 267 1.07 -20.67 23.58
C ALA A 267 2.32 -20.57 22.68
N PHE A 268 2.47 -21.48 21.73
CA PHE A 268 3.52 -21.45 20.72
C PHE A 268 3.36 -20.24 19.78
N LEU A 269 2.15 -19.99 19.27
CA LEU A 269 1.89 -18.85 18.38
C LEU A 269 2.08 -17.52 19.10
N ASP A 270 1.57 -17.39 20.32
CA ASP A 270 1.74 -16.19 21.16
C ASP A 270 3.22 -15.83 21.37
N GLN A 271 4.10 -16.82 21.54
CA GLN A 271 5.53 -16.59 21.77
C GLN A 271 6.37 -16.37 20.51
N THR A 272 5.87 -16.77 19.34
CA THR A 272 6.67 -16.81 18.10
C THR A 272 6.09 -15.99 16.96
N THR A 273 4.94 -15.39 17.16
CA THR A 273 4.33 -14.47 16.22
C THR A 273 4.30 -13.06 16.78
N ASN A 274 4.61 -12.10 15.91
CA ASN A 274 4.49 -10.68 16.18
C ASN A 274 3.49 -10.06 15.20
N TYR A 275 2.36 -10.76 15.00
CA TYR A 275 1.43 -10.44 13.91
C TYR A 275 0.78 -9.07 14.12
N TYR A 276 0.65 -8.63 15.37
CA TYR A 276 0.08 -7.35 15.74
C TYR A 276 1.01 -6.20 15.36
N GLU A 277 2.31 -6.31 15.69
CA GLU A 277 3.34 -5.37 15.25
C GLU A 277 3.47 -5.39 13.71
N HIS A 278 3.63 -6.57 13.11
CA HIS A 278 3.88 -6.73 11.67
C HIS A 278 2.80 -6.07 10.81
N THR A 279 1.54 -6.44 11.05
CA THR A 279 0.41 -5.85 10.33
C THR A 279 0.16 -4.40 10.75
N GLY A 280 0.48 -4.03 12.00
CA GLY A 280 0.38 -2.67 12.51
C GLY A 280 1.27 -1.70 11.74
N VAL A 281 2.53 -2.07 11.50
CA VAL A 281 3.47 -1.32 10.65
C VAL A 281 2.91 -1.16 9.24
N GLN A 282 2.37 -2.23 8.64
CA GLN A 282 1.75 -2.16 7.31
C GLN A 282 0.54 -1.23 7.27
N SER A 283 -0.33 -1.25 8.29
CA SER A 283 -1.48 -0.35 8.39
C SER A 283 -1.07 1.13 8.48
N VAL A 284 -0.05 1.43 9.29
CA VAL A 284 0.50 2.80 9.42
C VAL A 284 1.13 3.26 8.11
N ALA A 285 1.93 2.41 7.48
CA ALA A 285 2.56 2.69 6.19
C ALA A 285 1.51 2.98 5.11
N ARG A 286 0.45 2.17 5.03
CA ARG A 286 -0.66 2.40 4.09
C ARG A 286 -1.32 3.76 4.33
N ASN A 287 -1.61 4.11 5.58
CA ASN A 287 -2.21 5.42 5.90
C ASN A 287 -1.31 6.59 5.46
N LEU A 288 -0.02 6.50 5.73
CA LEU A 288 0.96 7.52 5.34
C LEU A 288 1.10 7.64 3.83
N ILE A 289 1.21 6.50 3.12
CA ILE A 289 1.34 6.46 1.66
C ILE A 289 0.11 7.08 1.00
N LEU A 290 -1.10 6.74 1.44
CA LEU A 290 -2.32 7.31 0.88
C LEU A 290 -2.42 8.82 1.12
N LYS A 291 -2.13 9.29 2.35
CA LYS A 291 -2.10 10.72 2.66
C LYS A 291 -1.05 11.46 1.83
N ALA A 292 0.17 10.92 1.76
CA ALA A 292 1.26 11.49 0.99
C ALA A 292 0.93 11.52 -0.51
N HIS A 293 0.31 10.47 -1.05
CA HIS A 293 -0.09 10.39 -2.44
C HIS A 293 -1.13 11.45 -2.81
N THR A 294 -2.13 11.67 -1.96
CA THR A 294 -3.11 12.75 -2.16
C THR A 294 -2.43 14.12 -2.21
N LEU A 295 -1.55 14.42 -1.25
CA LEU A 295 -0.84 15.71 -1.21
C LEU A 295 0.09 15.90 -2.41
N VAL A 296 0.81 14.86 -2.83
CA VAL A 296 1.70 14.94 -4.00
C VAL A 296 0.91 15.15 -5.29
N LYS A 297 -0.27 14.54 -5.42
CA LYS A 297 -1.17 14.77 -6.55
C LYS A 297 -1.67 16.22 -6.60
N GLU A 298 -2.09 16.76 -5.46
CA GLU A 298 -2.50 18.16 -5.34
C GLU A 298 -1.35 19.12 -5.72
N GLU A 299 -0.13 18.85 -5.24
CA GLU A 299 1.07 19.65 -5.57
C GLU A 299 1.41 19.62 -7.06
N VAL A 300 1.35 18.46 -7.72
CA VAL A 300 1.61 18.34 -9.16
C VAL A 300 0.54 19.10 -9.96
N THR A 301 -0.74 18.99 -9.59
CA THR A 301 -1.82 19.74 -10.24
C THR A 301 -1.69 21.25 -10.03
N GLU A 302 -1.28 21.70 -8.84
CA GLU A 302 -1.03 23.12 -8.57
C GLU A 302 0.20 23.66 -9.33
N GLU A 303 1.26 22.86 -9.48
CA GLU A 303 2.43 23.19 -10.29
C GLU A 303 2.01 23.39 -11.76
N GLU A 304 1.23 22.46 -12.32
CA GLU A 304 0.67 22.55 -13.68
C GLU A 304 -0.22 23.81 -13.83
N GLN A 305 -1.09 24.09 -12.87
CA GLN A 305 -1.98 25.27 -12.91
C GLN A 305 -1.22 26.60 -12.78
N LYS A 306 -0.19 26.67 -11.94
CA LYS A 306 0.67 27.86 -11.81
C LYS A 306 1.49 28.08 -13.08
N LEU A 307 2.01 27.01 -13.69
CA LEU A 307 2.62 27.08 -15.02
C LEU A 307 1.65 27.66 -16.05
N HIS A 308 0.38 27.23 -16.06
CA HIS A 308 -0.62 27.79 -16.97
C HIS A 308 -1.02 29.26 -16.66
N GLN A 309 -0.98 29.69 -15.39
CA GLN A 309 -1.27 31.09 -15.01
C GLN A 309 -0.11 32.06 -15.29
N ASP A 310 1.14 31.66 -15.05
CA ASP A 310 2.31 32.47 -15.41
C ASP A 310 2.44 32.61 -16.93
N VAL A 311 2.02 31.59 -17.71
CA VAL A 311 1.95 31.66 -19.17
C VAL A 311 0.89 32.65 -19.67
N SER A 312 -0.21 32.87 -18.94
CA SER A 312 -1.28 33.79 -19.33
C SER A 312 -0.98 35.27 -19.07
N SER A 313 0.09 35.58 -18.30
CA SER A 313 0.43 36.95 -17.89
C SER A 313 1.70 37.52 -18.53
N THR A 314 2.41 36.76 -19.36
CA THR A 314 3.52 37.26 -20.20
C THR A 314 3.06 37.63 -21.61
N VAL A 315 2.87 38.93 -21.79
CA VAL A 315 2.89 39.77 -22.99
C VAL A 315 3.27 39.06 -24.31
N ILE A 316 2.34 39.11 -25.27
CA ILE A 316 2.57 38.93 -26.71
C ILE A 316 3.71 39.86 -27.16
N SER A 317 4.85 39.28 -27.54
CA SER A 317 5.92 39.98 -28.24
C SER A 317 6.05 39.37 -29.63
N ASP A 318 5.79 40.17 -30.66
CA ASP A 318 5.82 39.84 -32.10
C ASP A 318 7.24 39.49 -32.62
N THR A 319 7.97 38.57 -31.98
CA THR A 319 9.38 38.31 -32.32
C THR A 319 9.76 36.83 -32.39
N TYR A 320 8.83 35.91 -32.12
CA TYR A 320 9.09 34.47 -32.17
C TYR A 320 8.24 33.79 -33.25
N GLN A 321 8.86 32.91 -34.04
CA GLN A 321 8.20 32.13 -35.11
C GLN A 321 7.18 31.11 -34.56
N TYR A 322 7.31 30.74 -33.29
CA TYR A 322 6.46 29.77 -32.60
C TYR A 322 5.78 30.40 -31.38
N ALA A 323 4.59 29.92 -31.05
CA ALA A 323 3.83 30.38 -29.89
C ALA A 323 3.76 29.30 -28.79
N VAL A 324 3.80 29.72 -27.52
CA VAL A 324 3.50 28.82 -26.39
C VAL A 324 2.07 28.30 -26.53
N GLY A 325 1.88 26.99 -26.34
CA GLY A 325 0.63 26.27 -26.57
C GLY A 325 0.46 25.72 -27.99
N GLN A 326 1.35 26.06 -28.91
CA GLN A 326 1.36 25.51 -30.27
C GLN A 326 1.87 24.06 -30.25
N THR A 327 1.23 23.19 -31.04
CA THR A 327 1.75 21.86 -31.36
C THR A 327 2.88 21.99 -32.38
N VAL A 328 4.03 21.40 -32.07
CA VAL A 328 5.23 21.35 -32.90
C VAL A 328 5.72 19.91 -33.04
N GLU A 329 6.64 19.71 -33.98
CA GLU A 329 7.45 18.50 -34.06
C GLU A 329 8.87 18.82 -33.61
N VAL A 330 9.44 17.95 -32.78
CA VAL A 330 10.78 18.04 -32.20
C VAL A 330 11.65 16.92 -32.75
N TRP A 331 12.87 17.23 -33.20
CA TRP A 331 13.81 16.25 -33.73
C TRP A 331 14.53 15.50 -32.60
N ASP A 332 14.49 14.16 -32.66
CA ASP A 332 15.31 13.29 -31.84
C ASP A 332 16.51 12.79 -32.65
N SER A 333 17.72 13.14 -32.21
CA SER A 333 18.96 12.76 -32.91
C SER A 333 19.41 11.32 -32.68
N GLU A 334 18.95 10.65 -31.62
CA GLU A 334 19.28 9.25 -31.35
C GLU A 334 18.43 8.31 -32.19
N GLU A 335 17.16 8.69 -32.41
CA GLU A 335 16.21 7.92 -33.19
C GLU A 335 16.07 8.41 -34.64
N GLU A 336 16.74 9.52 -34.99
CA GLU A 336 16.68 10.17 -36.30
C GLU A 336 15.22 10.44 -36.77
N ASP A 337 14.36 10.86 -35.84
CA ASP A 337 12.91 10.98 -36.08
C ASP A 337 12.29 12.21 -35.39
N TRP A 338 11.09 12.63 -35.83
CA TRP A 338 10.33 13.75 -35.29
C TRP A 338 9.20 13.30 -34.35
N TYR A 339 9.09 13.97 -33.21
CA TYR A 339 8.11 13.70 -32.15
C TYR A 339 7.16 14.88 -31.93
N GLN A 340 5.86 14.60 -31.80
CA GLN A 340 4.88 15.65 -31.52
C GLN A 340 4.99 16.14 -30.07
N ALA A 341 5.09 17.44 -29.92
CA ALA A 341 5.17 18.08 -28.62
C ALA A 341 4.33 19.36 -28.58
N THR A 342 3.96 19.77 -27.37
CA THR A 342 3.34 21.08 -27.13
C THR A 342 4.39 22.02 -26.57
N LEU A 343 4.52 23.21 -27.14
CA LEU A 343 5.40 24.24 -26.60
C LEU A 343 4.85 24.75 -25.26
N GLN A 344 5.60 24.57 -24.19
CA GLN A 344 5.23 25.03 -22.86
C GLN A 344 5.90 26.35 -22.47
N LYS A 345 7.15 26.58 -22.91
CA LYS A 345 7.88 27.82 -22.61
C LYS A 345 8.77 28.22 -23.78
N ILE A 346 9.04 29.51 -23.91
CA ILE A 346 10.03 30.07 -24.83
C ILE A 346 10.94 30.95 -23.98
N LYS A 347 12.25 30.74 -24.09
CA LYS A 347 13.24 31.57 -23.42
C LYS A 347 14.44 31.74 -24.35
N ASP A 348 14.75 32.98 -24.68
CA ASP A 348 15.79 33.32 -25.65
C ASP A 348 15.51 32.63 -27.00
N ASN A 349 16.36 31.71 -27.49
CA ASN A 349 16.16 30.93 -28.73
C ASN A 349 15.89 29.44 -28.46
N GLN A 350 15.46 29.12 -27.24
CA GLN A 350 15.16 27.76 -26.80
C GLN A 350 13.70 27.61 -26.41
N TYR A 351 13.20 26.40 -26.57
CA TYR A 351 11.80 26.06 -26.49
C TYR A 351 11.62 24.88 -25.53
N PHE A 352 10.88 25.08 -24.45
CA PHE A 352 10.55 24.00 -23.54
C PHE A 352 9.33 23.25 -24.08
N VAL A 353 9.50 21.96 -24.37
CA VAL A 353 8.52 21.13 -25.05
C VAL A 353 7.97 20.06 -24.10
N HIS A 354 6.71 19.69 -24.29
CA HIS A 354 6.11 18.51 -23.66
C HIS A 354 5.66 17.54 -24.72
N TYR A 355 6.29 16.37 -24.75
CA TYR A 355 5.99 15.33 -25.72
C TYR A 355 4.60 14.74 -25.49
N ILE A 356 3.75 14.79 -26.53
CA ILE A 356 2.38 14.31 -26.45
C ILE A 356 2.38 12.79 -26.22
N GLY A 357 1.67 12.34 -25.19
CA GLY A 357 1.61 10.91 -24.82
C GLY A 357 2.71 10.45 -23.88
N TYR A 358 3.65 11.33 -23.51
CA TYR A 358 4.72 11.05 -22.57
C TYR A 358 4.54 11.86 -21.28
N GLY A 359 5.06 11.35 -20.17
CA GLY A 359 5.06 12.07 -18.89
C GLY A 359 6.06 13.22 -18.89
N SER A 360 5.85 14.21 -18.01
CA SER A 360 6.68 15.43 -17.89
C SER A 360 8.15 15.19 -17.54
N SER A 361 8.56 13.94 -17.29
CA SER A 361 9.96 13.55 -17.15
C SER A 361 10.77 13.66 -18.44
N HIS A 362 10.09 13.68 -19.60
CA HIS A 362 10.69 13.84 -20.92
C HIS A 362 10.68 15.30 -21.39
N ASP A 363 10.07 16.20 -20.61
CA ASP A 363 10.01 17.61 -20.99
C ASP A 363 11.41 18.21 -20.93
N GLU A 364 11.80 18.86 -22.01
CA GLU A 364 13.16 19.37 -22.17
C GLU A 364 13.19 20.69 -22.94
N TRP A 365 14.35 21.36 -22.89
CA TRP A 365 14.61 22.55 -23.69
C TRP A 365 15.28 22.13 -25.00
N ILE A 366 14.68 22.56 -26.10
CA ILE A 366 15.12 22.26 -27.46
C ILE A 366 15.50 23.56 -28.16
N ASP A 367 16.52 23.50 -29.02
CA ASP A 367 16.95 24.62 -29.85
C ASP A 367 16.03 24.81 -31.07
N GLU A 368 15.98 26.02 -31.64
CA GLU A 368 15.10 26.33 -32.78
C GLU A 368 15.31 25.42 -34.00
N ASP A 369 16.54 24.97 -34.22
CA ASP A 369 16.92 24.13 -35.36
C ASP A 369 16.30 22.72 -35.29
N ASP A 370 15.93 22.27 -34.09
CA ASP A 370 15.36 20.96 -33.80
C ASP A 370 13.83 21.02 -33.63
N ILE A 371 13.20 22.12 -34.02
CA ILE A 371 11.75 22.33 -33.96
C ILE A 371 11.20 22.75 -35.32
N ARG A 372 10.07 22.14 -35.71
CA ARG A 372 9.31 22.55 -36.88
C ARG A 372 7.81 22.61 -36.61
N ILE A 373 7.12 23.44 -37.38
CA ILE A 373 5.66 23.42 -37.43
C ILE A 373 5.26 22.13 -38.17
N PRO A 374 4.34 21.31 -37.62
CA PRO A 374 3.84 20.14 -38.31
C PRO A 374 3.27 20.62 -39.64
N ASN A 375 3.73 20.01 -40.74
CA ASN A 375 3.40 20.48 -42.07
C ASN A 375 1.88 20.43 -42.23
N SER A 376 1.22 21.59 -42.13
CA SER A 376 -0.23 21.71 -42.37
C SER A 376 -0.43 21.69 -43.88
N GLY A 377 -0.13 20.55 -44.50
CA GLY A 377 -0.71 20.18 -45.77
C GLY A 377 -2.21 20.08 -45.56
N SER A 378 -3.00 20.60 -46.50
CA SER A 378 -4.44 20.36 -46.54
C SER A 378 -4.69 18.87 -46.33
N SER A 379 -5.33 18.51 -45.22
CA SER A 379 -5.79 17.14 -45.01
C SER A 379 -6.72 16.77 -46.15
N ASP A 380 -6.65 15.54 -46.62
CA ASP A 380 -7.65 15.03 -47.53
C ASP A 380 -9.02 14.90 -46.83
N ASP A 381 -10.04 14.47 -47.57
CA ASP A 381 -11.40 14.29 -47.04
C ASP A 381 -11.49 13.21 -45.93
N ASN A 382 -10.44 12.41 -45.74
CA ASN A 382 -10.31 11.38 -44.71
C ASN A 382 -9.48 11.81 -43.50
N GLY A 383 -8.98 13.05 -43.50
CA GLY A 383 -8.22 13.63 -42.40
C GLY A 383 -6.72 13.31 -42.42
N TYR A 384 -6.21 12.73 -43.51
CA TYR A 384 -4.80 12.38 -43.66
C TYR A 384 -3.98 13.50 -44.30
N THR A 385 -2.75 13.70 -43.82
CA THR A 385 -1.81 14.71 -44.34
C THR A 385 -0.47 14.11 -44.74
N VAL A 386 0.18 14.64 -45.77
CA VAL A 386 1.58 14.29 -46.10
C VAL A 386 2.48 14.64 -44.92
N GLY A 387 3.27 13.68 -44.46
CA GLY A 387 4.11 13.72 -43.26
C GLY A 387 3.48 13.08 -42.02
N GLN A 388 2.21 12.68 -42.08
CA GLN A 388 1.54 12.04 -40.94
C GLN A 388 2.05 10.62 -40.71
N LYS A 389 2.33 10.30 -39.44
CA LYS A 389 2.57 8.92 -38.99
C LYS A 389 1.26 8.15 -38.90
N VAL A 390 1.27 6.96 -39.48
CA VAL A 390 0.13 6.04 -39.60
C VAL A 390 0.62 4.61 -39.37
N LYS A 391 -0.31 3.67 -39.33
CA LYS A 391 -0.03 2.25 -39.51
C LYS A 391 -0.38 1.85 -40.94
N GLY A 392 0.54 1.19 -41.64
CA GLY A 392 0.31 0.59 -42.95
C GLY A 392 0.20 -0.93 -42.87
N TRP A 393 -0.71 -1.52 -43.63
CA TRP A 393 -0.90 -2.97 -43.67
C TRP A 393 0.13 -3.65 -44.58
N ASP A 394 0.78 -4.71 -44.10
CA ASP A 394 1.67 -5.56 -44.89
C ASP A 394 1.04 -6.92 -45.20
N ASP A 395 0.95 -7.28 -46.49
CA ASP A 395 0.31 -8.51 -46.94
C ASP A 395 1.22 -9.74 -46.84
N GLU A 396 2.55 -9.57 -46.76
CA GLU A 396 3.48 -10.70 -46.64
C GLU A 396 3.53 -11.22 -45.20
N GLU A 397 3.52 -10.31 -44.23
CA GLU A 397 3.56 -10.61 -42.80
C GLU A 397 2.17 -10.63 -42.12
N GLU A 398 1.11 -10.21 -42.83
CA GLU A 398 -0.26 -10.07 -42.32
C GLU A 398 -0.35 -9.22 -41.02
N ASP A 399 0.40 -8.12 -40.95
CA ASP A 399 0.48 -7.24 -39.77
C ASP A 399 0.63 -5.74 -40.10
N TRP A 400 0.42 -4.88 -39.11
CA TRP A 400 0.44 -3.42 -39.21
C TRP A 400 1.77 -2.80 -38.76
N TYR A 401 2.45 -2.12 -39.67
CA TYR A 401 3.75 -1.49 -39.41
C TYR A 401 3.64 0.03 -39.33
N SER A 402 4.46 0.66 -38.48
CA SER A 402 4.52 2.12 -38.40
C SER A 402 5.06 2.68 -39.72
N ALA A 403 4.38 3.66 -40.29
CA ALA A 403 4.74 4.28 -41.55
C ALA A 403 4.46 5.79 -41.54
N THR A 404 5.00 6.49 -42.53
CA THR A 404 4.79 7.93 -42.75
C THR A 404 4.18 8.14 -44.14
N ILE A 405 3.14 8.97 -44.26
CA ILE A 405 2.56 9.32 -45.55
C ILE A 405 3.50 10.26 -46.31
N GLU A 406 4.11 9.80 -47.38
CA GLU A 406 5.00 10.58 -48.23
C GLU A 406 4.25 11.34 -49.34
N LYS A 407 3.14 10.77 -49.85
CA LYS A 407 2.30 11.38 -50.90
C LYS A 407 0.84 10.98 -50.75
N ILE A 408 -0.07 11.86 -51.17
CA ILE A 408 -1.51 11.57 -51.26
C ILE A 408 -1.97 11.78 -52.71
N GLN A 409 -2.69 10.81 -53.27
CA GLN A 409 -3.32 10.91 -54.58
C GLN A 409 -4.75 10.36 -54.52
N GLY A 410 -5.74 11.26 -54.43
CA GLY A 410 -7.14 10.84 -54.29
C GLY A 410 -7.37 10.15 -52.95
N GLN A 411 -7.72 8.86 -52.98
CA GLN A 411 -7.95 8.01 -51.79
C GLN A 411 -6.82 7.00 -51.55
N GLN A 412 -5.65 7.22 -52.17
CA GLN A 412 -4.48 6.37 -52.00
C GLN A 412 -3.35 7.16 -51.33
N TYR A 413 -2.57 6.45 -50.51
CA TYR A 413 -1.51 7.02 -49.67
C TYR A 413 -0.20 6.31 -49.98
N PHE A 414 0.83 7.05 -50.41
CA PHE A 414 2.17 6.50 -50.55
C PHE A 414 2.83 6.55 -49.19
N ILE A 415 3.12 5.40 -48.61
CA ILE A 415 3.67 5.29 -47.26
C ILE A 415 5.11 4.78 -47.29
N HIS A 416 5.93 5.32 -46.38
CA HIS A 416 7.28 4.84 -46.07
C HIS A 416 7.26 4.13 -44.72
N TYR A 417 7.65 2.85 -44.68
CA TYR A 417 7.69 2.10 -43.42
C TYR A 417 8.88 2.53 -42.57
N ILE A 418 8.60 2.94 -41.33
CA ILE A 418 9.61 3.46 -40.40
C ILE A 418 10.58 2.33 -40.04
N GLY A 419 11.88 2.58 -40.24
CA GLY A 419 12.96 1.62 -39.99
C GLY A 419 13.26 0.67 -41.15
N TYR A 420 12.57 0.82 -42.29
CA TYR A 420 12.80 0.05 -43.51
C TYR A 420 13.37 0.94 -44.61
N ASP A 421 14.05 0.36 -45.59
CA ASP A 421 14.54 1.13 -46.73
C ASP A 421 13.44 1.40 -47.77
N SER A 422 13.66 2.35 -48.68
CA SER A 422 12.65 2.81 -49.62
C SER A 422 12.20 1.76 -50.67
N SER A 423 12.78 0.56 -50.68
CA SER A 423 12.28 -0.54 -51.52
C SER A 423 10.95 -1.11 -51.02
N TYR A 424 10.57 -0.81 -49.78
CA TYR A 424 9.30 -1.22 -49.16
C TYR A 424 8.19 -0.16 -49.29
N ASP A 425 8.51 1.04 -49.80
CA ASP A 425 7.54 2.11 -49.94
C ASP A 425 6.48 1.75 -50.96
N LYS A 426 5.21 1.83 -50.56
CA LYS A 426 4.08 1.43 -51.42
C LYS A 426 2.90 2.37 -51.29
N TRP A 427 2.04 2.33 -52.31
CA TRP A 427 0.71 2.93 -52.23
C TRP A 427 -0.21 1.97 -51.49
N VAL A 428 -0.96 2.49 -50.51
CA VAL A 428 -2.00 1.78 -49.77
C VAL A 428 -3.35 2.48 -49.92
N ASP A 429 -4.43 1.70 -49.86
CA ASP A 429 -5.80 2.20 -49.86
C ASP A 429 -6.26 2.54 -48.42
N LEU A 430 -7.46 3.14 -48.29
CA LEU A 430 -7.97 3.64 -47.01
C LEU A 430 -8.17 2.54 -45.94
N ASP A 431 -8.41 1.29 -46.35
CA ASP A 431 -8.55 0.13 -45.47
C ASP A 431 -7.20 -0.50 -45.05
N GLU A 432 -6.10 -0.03 -45.64
CA GLU A 432 -4.74 -0.48 -45.40
C GLU A 432 -3.89 0.58 -44.67
N ILE A 433 -4.56 1.60 -44.12
CA ILE A 433 -3.95 2.73 -43.38
C ILE A 433 -4.80 3.15 -42.17
N CYS A 434 -4.20 3.28 -40.98
CA CYS A 434 -4.92 3.76 -39.77
C CYS A 434 -4.10 4.59 -38.78
#